data_AF-Q09FB0-F1
#
_entry.id   AF-Q09FB0-F1
#
_cell.length_a   1.000
_cell.length_b   1.000
_cell.length_c   1.000
_cell.angle_alpha   90.00
_cell.angle_beta   90.00
_cell.angle_gamma   90.00
#
_symmetry.space_group_name_H-M   'P 1'
#
loop_
_entity.id
_entity.type
_entity.pdbx_description
1 polymer ?
#
loop_
_entity_poly.entity_id
_entity_poly.type
_entity_poly.pdbx_seq_one_letter_code
_entity_poly.pdbx_strand_id
1 'polypeptide(L)' 'MPYFVLLFKILIFCVVAIATRGTLPRYRFDQFTQLNWKHFIYIWLGFLLFNLCFVSFFI' A
#
# COMPACT_ATOMS: atom_id res chain seq x y z
N MET A 1 23.92 2.12 13.61
CA MET A 1 24.03 0.86 12.84
C MET A 1 22.78 0.65 11.99
N PRO A 2 22.75 1.15 10.74
CA PRO A 2 21.55 1.20 9.90
C PRO A 2 20.94 -0.18 9.59
N TYR A 3 21.76 -1.23 9.62
CA TYR A 3 21.34 -2.62 9.37
C TYR A 3 20.32 -3.14 10.38
N PHE A 4 20.41 -2.76 11.67
CA PHE A 4 19.43 -3.20 12.68
C PHE A 4 18.04 -2.60 12.45
N VAL A 5 17.97 -1.35 11.97
CA VAL A 5 16.70 -0.69 11.64
C VAL A 5 16.03 -1.38 10.45
N LEU A 6 16.82 -1.76 9.44
CA LEU A 6 16.33 -2.49 8.28
C LEU A 6 15.82 -3.89 8.68
N LEU A 7 16.59 -4.64 9.47
CA LEU A 7 16.17 -5.94 9.98
C LEU A 7 14.87 -5.86 10.79
N PHE A 8 14.74 -4.84 11.64
CA PHE A 8 13.52 -4.63 12.43
C PHE A 8 12.30 -4.34 11.54
N LYS A 9 12.44 -3.49 10.51
CA LYS A 9 11.35 -3.22 9.55
C LYS A 9 10.92 -4.47 8.79
N ILE A 10 11.87 -5.31 8.37
CA ILE A 10 11.57 -6.57 7.68
C ILE A 10 10.79 -7.51 8.61
N LEU A 11 11.21 -7.62 9.86
CA LEU A 11 10.55 -8.49 10.85
C LEU A 11 9.09 -8.05 11.07
N ILE A 12 8.83 -6.75 11.18
CA ILE A 12 7.46 -6.21 11.24
C ILE A 12 6.66 -6.59 9.99
N PHE A 13 7.22 -6.42 8.79
CA PHE A 13 6.54 -6.77 7.55
C PHE A 13 6.20 -8.27 7.46
N CYS A 14 7.10 -9.14 7.93
CA CYS A 14 6.85 -10.58 7.99
C CYS A 14 5.70 -10.91 8.96
N VAL A 15 5.66 -10.29 10.15
CA VAL A 15 4.58 -10.50 11.12
C VAL A 15 3.24 -10.05 10.53
N VAL A 16 3.20 -8.89 9.86
CA VAL A 16 2.00 -8.40 9.18
C VAL A 16 1.58 -9.34 8.05
N ALA A 17 2.51 -9.86 7.26
CA ALA A 17 2.20 -10.81 6.19
C ALA A 17 1.60 -12.14 6.72
N ILE A 18 2.11 -12.63 7.85
CA ILE A 18 1.56 -13.84 8.50
C ILE A 18 0.18 -13.55 9.08
N ALA A 19 0.00 -12.41 9.76
CA ALA A 19 -1.28 -12.01 10.33
C ALA A 19 -2.34 -11.83 9.24
N THR A 20 -2.02 -11.10 8.18
CA THR A 20 -2.93 -10.86 7.04
C THR A 20 -3.39 -12.15 6.37
N ARG A 21 -2.51 -13.16 6.25
CA ARG A 21 -2.91 -14.49 5.74
C ARG A 21 -3.97 -15.16 6.62
N GLY A 22 -3.87 -15.00 7.94
CA GLY A 22 -4.79 -15.63 8.89
C GLY A 22 -6.10 -14.86 9.10
N THR A 23 -6.10 -13.54 8.89
CA THR A 23 -7.24 -12.68 9.20
C THR A 23 -8.10 -12.33 7.98
N LEU A 24 -7.54 -12.28 6.77
CA LEU A 24 -8.32 -11.91 5.59
C LEU A 24 -9.09 -13.09 5.00
N PRO A 25 -10.37 -12.90 4.63
CA PRO A 25 -11.13 -13.91 3.91
C PRO A 25 -10.57 -14.11 2.49
N ARG A 26 -10.80 -15.29 1.93
CA ARG A 26 -10.33 -15.63 0.58
C ARG A 26 -11.10 -14.85 -0.48
N TYR A 27 -10.42 -13.95 -1.19
CA TYR A 27 -10.97 -13.21 -2.32
C TYR A 27 -10.86 -13.99 -3.63
N ARG A 28 -11.88 -13.86 -4.50
CA ARG A 28 -11.83 -14.34 -5.89
C ARG A 28 -11.12 -13.33 -6.79
N PHE A 29 -10.58 -13.81 -7.91
CA PHE A 29 -9.85 -12.97 -8.86
C PHE A 29 -10.69 -11.79 -9.37
N ASP A 30 -11.98 -12.00 -9.63
CA ASP A 30 -12.88 -10.95 -10.09
C ASP A 30 -13.07 -9.85 -9.04
N GLN A 31 -13.16 -10.23 -7.77
CA GLN A 31 -13.31 -9.28 -6.66
C GLN A 31 -12.02 -8.47 -6.46
N PHE A 32 -10.87 -9.11 -6.62
CA PHE A 32 -9.58 -8.42 -6.58
C PHE A 32 -9.46 -7.41 -7.74
N THR A 33 -9.83 -7.82 -8.95
CA THR A 33 -9.80 -6.94 -10.12
C THR A 33 -10.72 -5.74 -9.94
N GLN A 34 -11.95 -5.97 -9.44
CA GLN A 34 -12.87 -4.89 -9.13
C GLN A 34 -12.35 -3.94 -8.06
N LEU A 35 -11.71 -4.45 -6.99
CA LEU A 35 -11.12 -3.62 -5.95
C LEU A 35 -9.99 -2.73 -6.49
N ASN A 36 -9.08 -3.32 -7.29
CA ASN A 36 -7.98 -2.57 -7.90
C ASN A 36 -8.49 -1.49 -8.85
N TRP A 37 -9.35 -1.88 -9.80
CA TRP A 37 -9.82 -0.97 -10.85
C TRP A 37 -10.81 0.08 -10.37
N LYS A 38 -11.60 -0.19 -9.32
CA LYS A 38 -12.61 0.76 -8.85
C LYS A 38 -12.16 1.64 -7.69
N HIS A 39 -11.17 1.24 -6.91
CA HIS A 39 -10.77 1.99 -5.71
C HIS A 39 -9.30 2.38 -5.73
N PHE A 40 -8.39 1.41 -5.87
CA PHE A 40 -6.96 1.70 -5.79
C PHE A 40 -6.48 2.65 -6.88
N ILE A 41 -6.98 2.51 -8.12
CA ILE A 41 -6.61 3.40 -9.22
C ILE A 41 -6.98 4.85 -8.91
N TYR A 42 -8.21 5.12 -8.46
CA TYR A 42 -8.66 6.48 -8.20
C TYR A 42 -7.95 7.11 -7.00
N ILE A 43 -7.68 6.33 -5.95
CA ILE A 43 -6.90 6.78 -4.79
C ILE A 43 -5.48 7.16 -5.23
N TRP A 44 -4.84 6.32 -6.04
CA TRP A 44 -3.49 6.57 -6.52
C TRP A 44 -3.41 7.79 -7.43
N LEU A 45 -4.37 7.93 -8.36
CA LEU A 45 -4.45 9.07 -9.28
C LEU A 45 -4.70 10.38 -8.51
N GLY A 46 -5.59 10.36 -7.51
CA GLY A 46 -5.84 11.50 -6.63
C GLY A 46 -4.60 11.90 -5.82
N PHE A 47 -3.86 10.93 -5.27
CA PHE A 47 -2.61 11.20 -4.56
C PHE A 47 -1.53 11.80 -5.47
N LEU A 48 -1.43 11.33 -6.72
CA LEU A 48 -0.50 11.86 -7.70
C LEU A 48 -0.84 13.31 -8.05
N LEU A 49 -2.10 13.61 -8.35
CA LEU A 49 -2.57 14.97 -8.63
C LEU A 49 -2.34 15.91 -7.44
N PHE A 50 -2.61 15.43 -6.23
CA PHE A 50 -2.36 16.19 -5.00
C PHE A 50 -0.87 16.53 -4.84
N ASN A 51 0.04 15.58 -5.04
CA ASN A 51 1.48 15.84 -4.95
C ASN A 51 1.96 16.81 -6.03
N LEU A 52 1.48 16.68 -7.27
CA LEU A 52 1.81 17.63 -8.34
C LEU A 52 1.36 19.04 -7.98
N CYS A 53 0.12 19.20 -7.52
CA CYS A 53 -0.40 20.49 -7.08
C CYS A 53 0.41 21.08 -5.92
N PHE A 54 0.73 20.26 -4.92
CA PHE A 54 1.54 20.67 -3.78
C PHE A 54 2.93 21.13 -4.22
N VAL A 55 3.63 20.33 -5.03
CA VAL A 55 4.97 20.68 -5.54
C VAL A 55 4.92 21.96 -6.39
N SER A 56 3.95 22.10 -7.29
CA SER A 56 3.76 23.31 -8.09
C SER A 56 3.37 24.55 -7.29
N PHE A 57 2.83 24.39 -6.07
CA PHE A 57 2.52 25.51 -5.18
C PHE A 57 3.77 26.02 -4.43
N PHE A 58 4.72 25.13 -4.11
CA PHE A 58 5.95 25.47 -3.40
C PHE A 58 7.13 25.83 -4.32
N ILE A 59 7.02 25.57 -5.61
CA ILE A 59 7.90 26.06 -6.69
C ILE A 59 7.45 27.46 -7.11
#